data_AF-A0A2A4AIH3-F1
#
_entry.id   AF-A0A2A4AIH3-F1
#
_cell.length_a   1.000
_cell.length_b   1.000
_cell.length_c   1.000
_cell.angle_alpha   90.00
_cell.angle_beta   90.00
_cell.angle_gamma   90.00
#
_symmetry.space_group_name_H-M   'P 1'
#
loop_
_entity.id
_entity.type
_entity.pdbx_description
1 polymer ?
#
loop_
_entity_poly.entity_id
_entity_poly.type
_entity_poly.pdbx_seq_one_letter_code
_entity_poly.pdbx_strand_id
1 'polypeptide(L)'
;AATLLVPEAARDTINQWVNSRNVGTRLEYRTIPEFASPQASAHSPRQLIHKLEFQDHAMAHWIRQHISRRFNYECVDSVAELDHVTTTPAVTRDGLESRPKDKDGSTRFIKDDRKRFSGTTWYRVGSTNTAKIELLRAQLTQAKATARATAKQVQNLNRKMDVLRSQRDKAQQVLETSFQDIDTASAEAHRQDLQEQYDSLASSPEAQALAAAHEQAKAKLKAARARLNAAQKNLGNVEGELERSTERRRSIGIVPAIEDQDIAKAVEDALHKGKRKLTIDDIDARRDEVQASLQNTARTATRRIEDANAKIVSVLHTYLAQWPAEAADLEPQASFAGEGIEKLKFLRADRLADFRARFLELLNGSTVRNLSHLTTDLRRARSDIERRMEFINKSLERSPFNGERTLRIDVKDARGQVVQDFQRDLDAATSHSLGEFGSDDTEAALARYHALDKILSRLGSSHPEDSRWRNVVLDTRRHVSFIGRELYPDGTTANTYQDSASLSGGQAQKLVFFCLAAALRFRLAEPDQDVPTYGSIILDEAFDRADPTFTRTAMSVFTSFGFHMILATPFKLIQTLSPYVDGTIVVKYDEPIINGRPRARTGYSLIDASTYQDPDYAQP
;
A
#
# COMPACT_ATOMS: atom_id res chain seq x y z
N ALA A 1 -36.59 -69.55 60.08
CA ALA A 1 -35.58 -70.23 59.24
C ALA A 1 -35.53 -69.54 57.87
N ALA A 2 -34.49 -69.74 57.07
CA ALA A 2 -34.52 -69.33 55.65
C ALA A 2 -35.10 -70.50 54.86
N THR A 3 -36.14 -70.24 54.06
CA THR A 3 -36.82 -71.27 53.27
C THR A 3 -36.50 -71.05 51.80
N LEU A 4 -35.99 -72.07 51.12
CA LEU A 4 -35.75 -72.04 49.67
C LEU A 4 -37.08 -72.22 48.94
N LEU A 5 -37.42 -71.29 48.05
CA LEU A 5 -38.61 -71.42 47.20
C LEU A 5 -38.23 -72.13 45.90
N VAL A 6 -39.00 -73.16 45.54
CA VAL A 6 -38.74 -74.03 44.40
C VAL A 6 -39.94 -74.03 43.47
N PRO A 7 -39.78 -73.93 42.14
CA PRO A 7 -40.90 -74.01 41.21
C PRO A 7 -41.59 -75.36 41.25
N GLU A 8 -42.88 -75.34 40.90
CA GLU A 8 -43.75 -76.49 40.66
C GLU A 8 -43.03 -77.70 40.05
N ALA A 9 -42.57 -77.44 38.83
CA ALA A 9 -41.93 -78.40 37.95
C ALA A 9 -40.65 -79.04 38.54
N ALA A 10 -40.00 -78.41 39.51
CA ALA A 10 -38.73 -78.89 40.06
C ALA A 10 -38.88 -79.73 41.35
N ARG A 11 -40.12 -79.98 41.82
CA ARG A 11 -40.42 -80.73 43.05
C ARG A 11 -39.67 -82.06 43.14
N ASP A 12 -39.81 -82.91 42.13
CA ASP A 12 -39.24 -84.28 42.18
C ASP A 12 -37.71 -84.26 42.13
N THR A 13 -37.15 -83.31 41.36
CA THR A 13 -35.70 -83.12 41.24
C THR A 13 -35.10 -82.70 42.58
N ILE A 14 -35.67 -81.70 43.26
CA ILE A 14 -35.12 -81.23 44.55
C ILE A 14 -35.29 -82.31 45.64
N ASN A 15 -36.42 -83.02 45.66
CA ASN A 15 -36.67 -84.08 46.63
C ASN A 15 -35.64 -85.21 46.52
N GLN A 16 -35.36 -85.69 45.30
CA GLN A 16 -34.33 -86.70 45.08
C GLN A 16 -32.93 -86.18 45.44
N TRP A 17 -32.62 -84.93 45.07
CA TRP A 17 -31.32 -84.33 45.34
C TRP A 17 -31.03 -84.17 46.84
N VAL A 18 -32.01 -83.65 47.60
CA VAL A 18 -31.87 -83.45 49.05
C VAL A 18 -31.84 -84.79 49.79
N ASN A 19 -32.67 -85.75 49.38
CA ASN A 19 -32.70 -87.06 50.03
C ASN A 19 -31.42 -87.88 49.78
N SER A 20 -30.79 -87.74 48.61
CA SER A 20 -29.59 -88.50 48.24
C SER A 20 -28.28 -87.93 48.77
N ARG A 21 -28.29 -86.77 49.46
CA ARG A 21 -27.06 -86.07 49.88
C ARG A 21 -27.17 -85.51 51.29
N ASN A 22 -26.08 -85.58 52.04
CA ASN A 22 -25.95 -84.79 53.26
C ASN A 22 -25.71 -83.33 52.90
N VAL A 23 -26.73 -82.48 53.07
CA VAL A 23 -26.67 -81.04 52.75
C VAL A 23 -25.83 -80.26 53.77
N GLY A 24 -25.47 -80.86 54.92
CA GLY A 24 -24.62 -80.23 55.94
C GLY A 24 -25.26 -79.04 56.68
N THR A 25 -26.55 -78.79 56.46
CA THR A 25 -27.32 -77.73 57.12
C THR A 25 -28.80 -78.10 57.18
N ARG A 26 -29.57 -77.42 58.03
CA ARG A 26 -31.04 -77.53 58.04
C ARG A 26 -31.60 -76.78 56.83
N LEU A 27 -31.80 -77.49 55.73
CA LEU A 27 -32.46 -76.98 54.53
C LEU A 27 -33.98 -77.15 54.66
N GLU A 28 -34.70 -76.03 54.66
CA GLU A 28 -36.14 -76.00 54.49
C GLU A 28 -36.43 -75.49 53.08
N TYR A 29 -37.15 -76.24 52.25
CA TYR A 29 -37.57 -75.79 50.92
C TYR A 29 -39.07 -75.98 50.75
N ARG A 30 -39.68 -75.15 49.90
CA ARG A 30 -41.11 -75.14 49.65
C ARG A 30 -41.37 -75.03 48.16
N THR A 31 -42.17 -75.95 47.63
CA THR A 31 -42.59 -75.89 46.23
C THR A 31 -43.77 -74.95 46.06
N ILE A 32 -43.73 -74.16 44.98
CA ILE A 32 -44.66 -73.07 44.72
C ILE A 32 -45.38 -73.35 43.39
N PRO A 33 -46.72 -73.53 43.39
CA PRO A 33 -47.47 -73.81 42.18
C PRO A 33 -47.43 -72.61 41.22
N GLU A 34 -47.49 -72.90 39.91
CA GLU A 34 -47.37 -71.89 38.83
C GLU A 34 -48.60 -70.96 38.69
N PHE A 35 -49.72 -71.24 39.35
CA PHE A 35 -50.93 -70.43 39.26
C PHE A 35 -51.03 -69.39 40.37
N ALA A 36 -51.16 -68.12 39.97
CA ALA A 36 -51.33 -66.97 40.86
C ALA A 36 -52.70 -67.00 41.57
N SER A 37 -52.69 -67.04 42.90
CA SER A 37 -53.91 -66.75 43.70
C SER A 37 -54.21 -65.25 43.71
N PRO A 38 -55.49 -64.83 43.85
CA PRO A 38 -55.86 -63.42 43.90
C PRO A 38 -55.17 -62.68 45.06
N GLN A 39 -54.90 -61.38 44.83
CA GLN A 39 -54.18 -60.49 45.74
C GLN A 39 -54.82 -60.45 47.14
N ALA A 40 -54.01 -60.65 48.19
CA ALA A 40 -54.42 -60.29 49.55
C ALA A 40 -54.37 -58.76 49.70
N SER A 41 -55.44 -58.15 50.18
CA SER A 41 -55.47 -56.74 50.55
C SER A 41 -54.58 -56.51 51.78
N ALA A 42 -53.60 -55.62 51.68
CA ALA A 42 -52.99 -55.02 52.86
C ALA A 42 -54.00 -54.05 53.46
N HIS A 43 -54.32 -54.20 54.75
CA HIS A 43 -55.42 -53.46 55.38
C HIS A 43 -54.94 -52.16 56.07
N SER A 44 -53.61 -51.97 56.21
CA SER A 44 -53.00 -50.85 56.91
C SER A 44 -51.66 -50.45 56.26
N PRO A 45 -51.40 -49.14 56.04
CA PRO A 45 -50.16 -48.66 55.42
C PRO A 45 -48.91 -48.91 56.27
N ARG A 46 -49.08 -49.25 57.57
CA ARG A 46 -47.98 -49.54 58.49
C ARG A 46 -47.50 -50.99 58.42
N GLN A 47 -48.16 -51.85 57.63
CA GLN A 47 -47.80 -53.25 57.51
C GLN A 47 -46.43 -53.44 56.84
N LEU A 48 -45.66 -54.41 57.35
CA LEU A 48 -44.30 -54.76 56.90
C LEU A 48 -44.19 -54.94 55.37
N ILE A 49 -45.25 -55.42 54.72
CA ILE A 49 -45.29 -55.64 53.27
C ILE A 49 -44.98 -54.36 52.47
N HIS A 50 -45.37 -53.18 52.97
CA HIS A 50 -45.11 -51.90 52.32
C HIS A 50 -43.68 -51.40 52.49
N LYS A 51 -42.88 -52.02 53.38
CA LYS A 51 -41.46 -51.72 53.58
C LYS A 51 -40.54 -52.66 52.78
N LEU A 52 -41.11 -53.53 51.96
CA LEU A 52 -40.38 -54.51 51.16
C LEU A 52 -40.56 -54.24 49.67
N GLU A 53 -39.45 -54.17 48.96
CA GLU A 53 -39.43 -54.19 47.50
C GLU A 53 -39.30 -55.63 46.99
N PHE A 54 -40.10 -55.98 46.00
CA PHE A 54 -40.09 -57.31 45.39
C PHE A 54 -39.54 -57.22 43.98
N GLN A 55 -38.53 -58.04 43.69
CA GLN A 55 -37.97 -58.18 42.35
C GLN A 55 -39.01 -58.77 41.39
N ASP A 56 -38.86 -58.44 40.10
CA ASP A 56 -39.70 -59.01 39.05
C ASP A 56 -39.35 -60.48 38.83
N HIS A 57 -40.22 -61.38 39.32
CA HIS A 57 -40.03 -62.82 39.27
C HIS A 57 -41.38 -63.53 39.35
N ALA A 58 -41.55 -64.68 38.68
CA ALA A 58 -42.80 -65.43 38.62
C ALA A 58 -43.41 -65.74 40.00
N MET A 59 -42.54 -66.00 41.00
CA MET A 59 -42.96 -66.29 42.38
C MET A 59 -43.25 -65.05 43.23
N ALA A 60 -42.98 -63.84 42.76
CA ALA A 60 -43.09 -62.61 43.56
C ALA A 60 -44.51 -62.42 44.12
N HIS A 61 -45.53 -62.74 43.32
CA HIS A 61 -46.93 -62.70 43.74
C HIS A 61 -47.22 -63.62 44.93
N TRP A 62 -46.72 -64.86 44.86
CA TRP A 62 -46.87 -65.82 45.95
C TRP A 62 -46.15 -65.34 47.22
N ILE A 63 -44.93 -64.79 47.09
CA ILE A 63 -44.17 -64.26 48.23
C ILE A 63 -44.91 -63.10 48.89
N ARG A 64 -45.43 -62.15 48.09
CA ARG A 64 -46.23 -61.02 48.60
C ARG A 64 -47.43 -61.49 49.40
N GLN A 65 -48.18 -62.46 48.87
CA GLN A 65 -49.34 -63.04 49.56
C GLN A 65 -48.92 -63.80 50.84
N HIS A 66 -47.82 -64.56 50.77
CA HIS A 66 -47.33 -65.33 51.92
C HIS A 66 -46.91 -64.42 53.08
N ILE A 67 -46.19 -63.33 52.77
CA ILE A 67 -45.79 -62.31 53.75
C ILE A 67 -47.04 -61.60 54.28
N SER A 68 -47.94 -61.15 53.41
CA SER A 68 -49.18 -60.48 53.80
C SER A 68 -50.09 -61.35 54.68
N ARG A 69 -50.09 -62.69 54.52
CA ARG A 69 -50.94 -63.56 55.35
C ARG A 69 -50.28 -64.01 56.65
N ARG A 70 -48.98 -64.34 56.62
CA ARG A 70 -48.28 -64.98 57.75
C ARG A 70 -47.43 -63.99 58.55
N PHE A 71 -47.00 -62.91 57.93
CA PHE A 71 -46.09 -61.90 58.48
C PHE A 71 -46.69 -60.50 58.32
N ASN A 72 -47.99 -60.35 58.57
CA ASN A 72 -48.74 -59.09 58.59
C ASN A 72 -48.44 -58.21 59.81
N TYR A 73 -47.15 -58.09 60.14
CA TYR A 73 -46.72 -57.26 61.26
C TYR A 73 -46.95 -55.79 60.94
N GLU A 74 -47.62 -55.07 61.84
CA GLU A 74 -47.61 -53.62 61.84
C GLU A 74 -46.29 -53.11 62.43
N CYS A 75 -45.56 -52.31 61.66
CA CYS A 75 -44.34 -51.69 62.15
C CYS A 75 -44.69 -50.42 62.92
N VAL A 76 -44.46 -50.44 64.23
CA VAL A 76 -44.71 -49.30 65.13
C VAL A 76 -43.39 -48.69 65.60
N ASP A 77 -43.41 -47.40 65.90
CA ASP A 77 -42.19 -46.67 66.26
C ASP A 77 -41.88 -46.72 67.77
N SER A 78 -42.87 -47.05 68.60
CA SER A 78 -42.74 -47.05 70.07
C SER A 78 -43.38 -48.28 70.72
N VAL A 79 -42.96 -48.58 71.96
CA VAL A 79 -43.55 -49.68 72.77
C VAL A 79 -45.00 -49.36 73.14
N ALA A 80 -45.34 -48.10 73.40
CA ALA A 80 -46.71 -47.68 73.73
C ALA A 80 -47.70 -47.98 72.60
N GLU A 81 -47.26 -47.86 71.34
CA GLU A 81 -48.10 -48.20 70.19
C GLU A 81 -48.40 -49.69 70.06
N LEU A 82 -47.59 -50.58 70.64
CA LEU A 82 -47.85 -52.02 70.61
C LEU A 82 -49.15 -52.38 71.34
N ASP A 83 -49.50 -51.66 72.41
CA ASP A 83 -50.70 -51.92 73.20
C ASP A 83 -51.99 -51.55 72.46
N HIS A 84 -51.90 -50.66 71.47
CA HIS A 84 -53.04 -50.25 70.64
C HIS A 84 -53.32 -51.22 69.50
N VAL A 85 -52.32 -51.97 69.03
CA VAL A 85 -52.46 -52.96 67.95
C VAL A 85 -52.80 -54.33 68.54
N THR A 86 -54.11 -54.63 68.63
CA THR A 86 -54.60 -55.83 69.32
C THR A 86 -55.06 -56.96 68.39
N THR A 87 -55.36 -56.66 67.12
CA THR A 87 -55.95 -57.61 66.17
C THR A 87 -54.92 -58.22 65.22
N THR A 88 -53.80 -57.56 65.00
CA THR A 88 -52.70 -57.98 64.14
C THR A 88 -51.39 -58.05 64.94
N PRO A 89 -50.41 -58.87 64.53
CA PRO A 89 -49.10 -58.79 65.14
C PRO A 89 -48.46 -57.43 64.86
N ALA A 90 -47.62 -56.93 65.77
CA ALA A 90 -46.90 -55.67 65.63
C ALA A 90 -45.43 -55.82 66.03
N VAL A 91 -44.54 -54.97 65.52
CA VAL A 91 -43.11 -55.02 65.81
C VAL A 91 -42.50 -53.63 65.88
N THR A 92 -41.64 -53.40 66.88
CA THR A 92 -40.86 -52.16 67.00
C THR A 92 -39.57 -52.24 66.18
N ARG A 93 -38.94 -51.09 65.90
CA ARG A 93 -37.63 -51.03 65.22
C ARG A 93 -36.55 -51.87 65.91
N ASP A 94 -36.57 -51.92 67.24
CA ASP A 94 -35.58 -52.67 68.02
C ASP A 94 -35.92 -54.17 68.12
N GLY A 95 -37.02 -54.63 67.50
CA GLY A 95 -37.36 -56.05 67.40
C GLY A 95 -38.16 -56.62 68.58
N LEU A 96 -38.90 -55.78 69.33
CA LEU A 96 -39.94 -56.26 70.24
C LEU A 96 -41.21 -56.53 69.44
N GLU A 97 -41.67 -57.78 69.43
CA GLU A 97 -42.89 -58.22 68.74
C GLU A 97 -44.06 -58.33 69.73
N SER A 98 -45.26 -57.94 69.30
CA SER A 98 -46.54 -58.23 69.95
C SER A 98 -47.38 -59.14 69.05
N ARG A 99 -48.09 -60.10 69.64
CA ARG A 99 -49.05 -60.99 68.95
C ARG A 99 -50.47 -60.44 69.09
N PRO A 100 -51.39 -60.82 68.17
CA PRO A 100 -52.81 -60.55 68.37
C PRO A 100 -53.27 -61.05 69.74
N LYS A 101 -54.21 -60.31 70.35
CA LYS A 101 -54.81 -60.67 71.63
C LYS A 101 -55.49 -62.03 71.51
N ASP A 102 -55.13 -62.96 72.39
CA ASP A 102 -55.73 -64.28 72.45
C ASP A 102 -57.18 -64.18 72.93
N LYS A 103 -57.98 -65.24 72.72
CA LYS A 103 -59.40 -65.25 73.10
C LYS A 103 -59.64 -65.07 74.61
N ASP A 104 -58.65 -65.40 75.43
CA ASP A 104 -58.65 -65.20 76.90
C ASP A 104 -58.30 -63.76 77.32
N GLY A 105 -58.03 -62.89 76.35
CA GLY A 105 -57.68 -61.49 76.57
C GLY A 105 -56.20 -61.25 76.86
N SER A 106 -55.34 -62.28 76.85
CA SER A 106 -53.90 -62.11 77.02
C SER A 106 -53.22 -61.65 75.71
N THR A 107 -52.10 -60.93 75.83
CA THR A 107 -51.28 -60.50 74.68
C THR A 107 -49.86 -61.01 74.87
N ARG A 108 -49.30 -61.65 73.85
CA ARG A 108 -47.95 -62.24 73.92
C ARG A 108 -46.93 -61.30 73.29
N PHE A 109 -45.93 -60.91 74.06
CA PHE A 109 -44.76 -60.19 73.58
C PHE A 109 -43.55 -61.10 73.44
N ILE A 110 -42.74 -60.88 72.40
CA ILE A 110 -41.55 -61.68 72.11
C ILE A 110 -40.39 -60.74 71.80
N LYS A 111 -39.28 -60.91 72.52
CA LYS A 111 -37.99 -60.29 72.24
C LYS A 111 -36.95 -61.40 72.08
N ASP A 112 -36.30 -61.47 70.93
CA ASP A 112 -35.22 -62.44 70.67
C ASP A 112 -33.87 -61.72 70.52
N ASP A 113 -33.15 -61.59 71.64
CA ASP A 113 -31.82 -60.99 71.70
C ASP A 113 -30.68 -62.01 71.58
N ARG A 114 -30.97 -63.27 71.21
CA ARG A 114 -29.91 -64.29 70.97
C ARG A 114 -28.91 -63.83 69.91
N LYS A 115 -29.30 -62.88 69.06
CA LYS A 115 -28.40 -62.14 68.17
C LYS A 115 -28.63 -60.66 68.36
N ARG A 116 -27.57 -59.95 68.73
CA ARG A 116 -27.60 -58.49 68.89
C ARG A 116 -27.99 -57.85 67.56
N PHE A 117 -29.05 -57.03 67.57
CA PHE A 117 -29.52 -56.25 66.42
C PHE A 117 -28.57 -55.09 66.02
N SER A 118 -27.31 -55.12 66.47
CA SER A 118 -26.30 -54.12 66.14
C SER A 118 -25.57 -54.50 64.84
N GLY A 119 -25.71 -53.67 63.81
CA GLY A 119 -25.02 -53.82 62.53
C GLY A 119 -25.79 -54.62 61.47
N THR A 120 -25.31 -54.54 60.23
CA THR A 120 -25.99 -55.08 59.05
C THR A 120 -25.64 -56.54 58.75
N THR A 121 -24.69 -57.14 59.48
CA THR A 121 -24.21 -58.52 59.27
C THR A 121 -25.32 -59.58 59.32
N TRP A 122 -26.38 -59.34 60.09
CA TRP A 122 -27.48 -60.28 60.26
C TRP A 122 -28.66 -60.02 59.33
N TYR A 123 -28.66 -58.90 58.60
CA TYR A 123 -29.72 -58.60 57.64
C TYR A 123 -29.74 -59.67 56.55
N ARG A 124 -30.96 -60.10 56.20
CA ARG A 124 -31.25 -61.15 55.21
C ARG A 124 -32.16 -60.65 54.09
N VAL A 125 -32.50 -59.37 54.10
CA VAL A 125 -33.30 -58.72 53.06
C VAL A 125 -32.35 -58.22 51.98
N GLY A 126 -32.55 -58.66 50.74
CA GLY A 126 -31.73 -58.29 49.58
C GLY A 126 -31.87 -59.30 48.45
N SER A 127 -31.61 -58.87 47.21
CA SER A 127 -31.63 -59.73 46.02
C SER A 127 -30.33 -60.52 45.82
N THR A 128 -29.23 -60.04 46.38
CA THR A 128 -27.91 -60.70 46.30
C THR A 128 -27.20 -60.70 47.65
N ASN A 129 -26.30 -61.66 47.85
CA ASN A 129 -25.45 -61.73 49.04
C ASN A 129 -24.15 -60.92 48.91
N THR A 130 -23.94 -60.20 47.80
CA THR A 130 -22.67 -59.55 47.46
C THR A 130 -22.22 -58.56 48.53
N ALA A 131 -23.09 -57.64 48.96
CA ALA A 131 -22.77 -56.66 50.00
C ALA A 131 -22.38 -57.33 51.35
N LYS A 132 -23.01 -58.46 51.67
CA LYS A 132 -22.72 -59.23 52.87
C LYS A 132 -21.39 -59.99 52.77
N ILE A 133 -21.09 -60.55 51.61
CA ILE A 133 -19.80 -61.19 51.33
C ILE A 133 -18.67 -60.18 51.45
N GLU A 134 -18.83 -58.99 50.87
CA GLU A 134 -17.83 -57.92 50.96
C GLU A 134 -17.64 -57.42 52.40
N LEU A 135 -18.72 -57.23 53.16
CA LEU A 135 -18.64 -56.90 54.58
C LEU A 135 -17.85 -57.96 55.37
N LEU A 136 -18.15 -59.25 55.15
CA LEU A 136 -17.47 -60.35 55.84
C LEU A 136 -15.99 -60.48 55.41
N ARG A 137 -15.68 -60.23 54.13
CA ARG A 137 -14.29 -60.19 53.63
C ARG A 137 -13.49 -59.05 54.26
N ALA A 138 -14.09 -57.88 54.40
CA ALA A 138 -13.47 -56.74 55.08
C ALA A 138 -13.20 -57.06 56.57
N GLN A 139 -14.19 -57.61 57.27
CA GLN A 139 -14.05 -58.05 58.67
C GLN A 139 -12.98 -59.13 58.83
N LEU A 140 -12.92 -60.11 57.92
CA LEU A 140 -11.89 -61.15 57.94
C LEU A 140 -10.49 -60.56 57.72
N THR A 141 -10.36 -59.60 56.80
CA THR A 141 -9.10 -58.93 56.51
C THR A 141 -8.62 -58.15 57.74
N GLN A 142 -9.51 -57.41 58.39
CA GLN A 142 -9.21 -56.70 59.62
C GLN A 142 -8.82 -57.65 60.75
N ALA A 143 -9.58 -58.73 60.96
CA ALA A 143 -9.28 -59.74 61.98
C ALA A 143 -7.91 -60.41 61.74
N LYS A 144 -7.57 -60.74 60.48
CA LYS A 144 -6.25 -61.29 60.11
C LYS A 144 -5.13 -60.30 60.37
N ALA A 145 -5.33 -59.02 60.06
CA ALA A 145 -4.35 -57.97 60.33
C ALA A 145 -4.09 -57.84 61.83
N THR A 146 -5.14 -57.77 62.64
CA THR A 146 -5.03 -57.74 64.11
C THR A 146 -4.32 -58.99 64.64
N ALA A 147 -4.71 -60.18 64.21
CA ALA A 147 -4.07 -61.43 64.65
C ALA A 147 -2.57 -61.47 64.32
N ARG A 148 -2.16 -61.03 63.13
CA ARG A 148 -0.75 -60.94 62.74
C ARG A 148 0.02 -59.92 63.60
N ALA A 149 -0.57 -58.75 63.85
CA ALA A 149 0.04 -57.73 64.69
C ALA A 149 0.24 -58.23 66.13
N THR A 150 -0.79 -58.85 66.72
CA THR A 150 -0.71 -59.44 68.06
C THR A 150 0.30 -60.59 68.11
N ALA A 151 0.34 -61.48 67.11
CA ALA A 151 1.32 -62.57 67.06
C ALA A 151 2.76 -62.04 67.02
N LYS A 152 3.02 -60.97 66.26
CA LYS A 152 4.34 -60.30 66.22
C LYS A 152 4.69 -59.67 67.56
N GLN A 153 3.72 -59.07 68.25
CA GLN A 153 3.94 -58.53 69.60
C GLN A 153 4.28 -59.64 70.60
N VAL A 154 3.56 -60.76 70.58
CA VAL A 154 3.84 -61.94 71.42
C VAL A 154 5.24 -62.49 71.14
N GLN A 155 5.61 -62.66 69.87
CA GLN A 155 6.94 -63.14 69.50
C GLN A 155 8.05 -62.22 70.03
N ASN A 156 7.88 -60.90 69.90
CA ASN A 156 8.83 -59.93 70.42
C ASN A 156 8.93 -59.95 71.94
N LEU A 157 7.79 -60.08 72.63
CA LEU A 157 7.75 -60.18 74.09
C LEU A 157 8.39 -61.48 74.59
N ASN A 158 8.15 -62.61 73.92
CA ASN A 158 8.81 -63.87 74.25
C ASN A 158 10.32 -63.77 74.06
N ARG A 159 10.80 -63.20 72.95
CA ARG A 159 12.23 -62.99 72.74
C ARG A 159 12.85 -62.12 73.83
N LYS A 160 12.15 -61.07 74.27
CA LYS A 160 12.59 -60.23 75.40
C LYS A 160 12.62 -61.01 76.71
N MET A 161 11.60 -61.82 76.97
CA MET A 161 11.52 -62.67 78.16
C MET A 161 12.64 -63.70 78.17
N ASP A 162 12.97 -64.34 77.04
CA ASP A 162 14.05 -65.32 76.93
C ASP A 162 15.42 -64.67 77.19
N VAL A 163 15.65 -63.46 76.66
CA VAL A 163 16.87 -62.68 76.95
C VAL A 163 16.96 -62.35 78.43
N LEU A 164 15.88 -61.85 79.03
CA LEU A 164 15.86 -61.49 80.46
C LEU A 164 16.00 -62.71 81.37
N ARG A 165 15.40 -63.85 81.02
CA ARG A 165 15.59 -65.13 81.72
C ARG A 165 17.03 -65.59 81.63
N SER A 166 17.62 -65.58 80.44
CA SER A 166 19.04 -65.94 80.26
C SER A 166 19.97 -64.99 81.04
N GLN A 167 19.67 -63.69 81.08
CA GLN A 167 20.44 -62.74 81.88
C GLN A 167 20.31 -62.99 83.39
N ARG A 168 19.10 -63.24 83.88
CA ARG A 168 18.87 -63.63 85.27
C ARG A 168 19.62 -64.91 85.61
N ASP A 169 19.52 -65.95 84.77
CA ASP A 169 20.15 -67.25 85.01
C ASP A 169 21.68 -67.11 85.04
N LYS A 170 22.25 -66.33 84.12
CA LYS A 170 23.69 -65.99 84.13
C LYS A 170 24.08 -65.20 85.37
N ALA A 171 23.31 -64.19 85.76
CA ALA A 171 23.60 -63.40 86.96
C ALA A 171 23.51 -64.25 88.23
N GLN A 172 22.55 -65.16 88.31
CA GLN A 172 22.41 -66.11 89.40
C GLN A 172 23.60 -67.08 89.43
N GLN A 173 24.01 -67.64 88.28
CA GLN A 173 25.19 -68.48 88.19
C GLN A 173 26.45 -67.73 88.66
N VAL A 174 26.62 -66.46 88.29
CA VAL A 174 27.73 -65.62 88.76
C VAL A 174 27.67 -65.38 90.27
N LEU A 175 26.49 -65.15 90.85
CA LEU A 175 26.32 -65.00 92.30
C LEU A 175 26.58 -66.29 93.08
N GLU A 176 26.25 -67.45 92.49
CA GLU A 176 26.47 -68.77 93.09
C GLU A 176 27.92 -69.26 92.93
N THR A 177 28.68 -68.70 91.98
CA THR A 177 30.08 -69.07 91.73
C THR A 177 31.02 -68.35 92.71
N SER A 178 31.78 -69.11 93.49
CA SER A 178 32.88 -68.57 94.29
C SER A 178 34.13 -68.39 93.42
N PHE A 179 35.00 -67.45 93.79
CA PHE A 179 36.28 -67.26 93.08
C PHE A 179 37.16 -68.54 93.09
N GLN A 180 36.98 -69.41 94.10
CA GLN A 180 37.68 -70.69 94.19
C GLN A 180 37.20 -71.72 93.15
N ASP A 181 35.99 -71.57 92.60
CA ASP A 181 35.46 -72.43 91.54
C ASP A 181 36.01 -72.07 90.15
N ILE A 182 36.72 -70.92 90.04
CA ILE A 182 37.30 -70.42 88.80
C ILE A 182 38.78 -70.83 88.78
N ASP A 183 39.06 -71.99 88.18
CA ASP A 183 40.42 -72.49 87.99
C ASP A 183 41.15 -71.74 86.86
N THR A 184 41.62 -70.53 87.21
CA THR A 184 42.41 -69.69 86.31
C THR A 184 43.77 -70.31 85.98
N ALA A 185 44.33 -71.13 86.88
CA ALA A 185 45.66 -71.73 86.69
C ALA A 185 45.63 -72.81 85.61
N SER A 186 44.67 -73.73 85.66
CA SER A 186 44.52 -74.76 84.62
C SER A 186 44.08 -74.17 83.28
N ALA A 187 43.23 -73.13 83.28
CA ALA A 187 42.84 -72.45 82.05
C ALA A 187 44.01 -71.74 81.38
N GLU A 188 44.88 -71.07 82.14
CA GLU A 188 46.09 -70.43 81.62
C GLU A 188 47.12 -71.46 81.14
N ALA A 189 47.28 -72.58 81.86
CA ALA A 189 48.11 -73.69 81.40
C ALA A 189 47.59 -74.30 80.08
N HIS A 190 46.28 -74.48 79.95
CA HIS A 190 45.67 -74.99 78.72
C HIS A 190 45.76 -73.97 77.56
N ARG A 191 45.66 -72.67 77.85
CA ARG A 191 45.90 -71.61 76.86
C ARG A 191 47.34 -71.63 76.38
N GLN A 192 48.31 -71.81 77.28
CA GLN A 192 49.72 -71.92 76.93
C GLN A 192 49.99 -73.18 76.09
N ASP A 193 49.46 -74.33 76.49
CA ASP A 193 49.56 -75.58 75.72
C ASP A 193 48.93 -75.45 74.32
N LEU A 194 47.72 -74.89 74.21
CA LEU A 194 47.08 -74.62 72.92
C LEU A 194 47.85 -73.59 72.08
N GLN A 195 48.46 -72.58 72.71
CA GLN A 195 49.29 -71.61 72.01
C GLN A 195 50.59 -72.25 71.52
N GLU A 196 51.22 -73.12 72.31
CA GLU A 196 52.39 -73.90 71.89
C GLU A 196 52.05 -74.87 70.76
N GLN A 197 50.89 -75.54 70.82
CA GLN A 197 50.39 -76.38 69.73
C GLN A 197 50.07 -75.55 68.48
N TYR A 198 49.44 -74.38 68.63
CA TYR A 198 49.18 -73.46 67.53
C TYR A 198 50.49 -72.97 66.91
N ASP A 199 51.45 -72.53 67.72
CA ASP A 199 52.73 -72.02 67.25
C ASP A 199 53.52 -73.14 66.57
N SER A 200 53.52 -74.35 67.11
CA SER A 200 54.08 -75.57 66.49
C SER A 200 53.45 -75.87 65.12
N LEU A 201 52.12 -75.85 65.03
CA LEU A 201 51.40 -76.12 63.79
C LEU A 201 51.60 -74.99 62.78
N ALA A 202 51.58 -73.73 63.22
CA ALA A 202 51.74 -72.54 62.40
C ALA A 202 53.18 -72.30 61.95
N SER A 203 54.17 -72.80 62.71
CA SER A 203 55.60 -72.77 62.33
C SER A 203 56.01 -73.96 61.47
N SER A 204 55.10 -74.92 61.22
CA SER A 204 55.35 -75.97 60.23
C SER A 204 55.48 -75.34 58.82
N PRO A 205 56.48 -75.77 58.01
CA PRO A 205 56.67 -75.24 56.66
C PRO A 205 55.42 -75.38 55.78
N GLU A 206 54.64 -76.44 55.98
CA GLU A 206 53.40 -76.72 55.25
C GLU A 206 52.27 -75.74 55.62
N ALA A 207 52.10 -75.41 56.91
CA ALA A 207 51.11 -74.43 57.33
C ALA A 207 51.46 -73.01 56.85
N GLN A 208 52.74 -72.64 56.87
CA GLN A 208 53.19 -71.36 56.32
C GLN A 208 52.96 -71.27 54.80
N ALA A 209 53.24 -72.36 54.08
CA ALA A 209 52.96 -72.44 52.64
C ALA A 209 51.45 -72.36 52.33
N LEU A 210 50.61 -73.06 53.11
CA LEU A 210 49.15 -73.00 52.99
C LEU A 210 48.58 -71.62 53.31
N ALA A 211 49.08 -70.96 54.36
CA ALA A 211 48.67 -69.60 54.74
C ALA A 211 49.05 -68.59 53.65
N ALA A 212 50.27 -68.69 53.12
CA ALA A 212 50.72 -67.85 52.00
C ALA A 212 49.88 -68.11 50.74
N ALA A 213 49.56 -69.38 50.42
CA ALA A 213 48.69 -69.74 49.31
C ALA A 213 47.26 -69.21 49.50
N HIS A 214 46.73 -69.25 50.73
CA HIS A 214 45.40 -68.72 51.05
C HIS A 214 45.34 -67.19 50.88
N GLU A 215 46.30 -66.46 51.43
CA GLU A 215 46.36 -65.00 51.25
C GLU A 215 46.59 -64.61 49.79
N GLN A 216 47.41 -65.36 49.04
CA GLN A 216 47.57 -65.15 47.61
C GLN A 216 46.26 -65.41 46.84
N ALA A 217 45.51 -66.46 47.18
CA ALA A 217 44.21 -66.77 46.58
C ALA A 217 43.17 -65.68 46.91
N LYS A 218 43.16 -65.17 48.14
CA LYS A 218 42.28 -64.09 48.60
C LYS A 218 42.59 -62.77 47.87
N ALA A 219 43.87 -62.44 47.70
CA ALA A 219 44.32 -61.30 46.90
C ALA A 219 43.91 -61.44 45.43
N LYS A 220 44.08 -62.63 44.82
CA LYS A 220 43.63 -62.93 43.45
C LYS A 220 42.11 -62.77 43.32
N LEU A 221 41.32 -63.29 44.26
CA LEU A 221 39.86 -63.14 44.26
C LEU A 221 39.43 -61.67 44.37
N LYS A 222 40.07 -60.89 45.23
CA LYS A 222 39.80 -59.44 45.37
C LYS A 222 40.10 -58.70 44.06
N ALA A 223 41.24 -58.97 43.43
CA ALA A 223 41.62 -58.37 42.16
C ALA A 223 40.65 -58.78 41.02
N ALA A 224 40.24 -60.04 40.96
CA ALA A 224 39.26 -60.53 39.98
C ALA A 224 37.89 -59.85 40.15
N ARG A 225 37.40 -59.71 41.39
CA ARG A 225 36.15 -58.97 41.68
C ARG A 225 36.23 -57.49 41.29
N ALA A 226 37.36 -56.84 41.54
CA ALA A 226 37.57 -55.45 41.12
C ALA A 226 37.52 -55.31 39.58
N ARG A 227 38.16 -56.23 38.85
CA ARG A 227 38.10 -56.27 37.37
C ARG A 227 36.68 -56.52 36.85
N LEU A 228 35.94 -57.45 37.47
CA LEU A 228 34.54 -57.73 37.11
C LEU A 228 33.66 -56.49 37.28
N ASN A 229 33.74 -55.81 38.43
CA ASN A 229 32.96 -54.61 38.69
C ASN A 229 33.30 -53.48 37.70
N ALA A 230 34.59 -53.29 37.37
CA ALA A 230 35.00 -52.31 36.37
C ALA A 230 34.46 -52.64 34.98
N ALA A 231 34.51 -53.91 34.57
CA ALA A 231 33.96 -54.37 33.31
C ALA A 231 32.43 -54.20 33.24
N GLN A 232 31.71 -54.53 34.31
CA GLN A 232 30.25 -54.34 34.39
C GLN A 232 29.86 -52.86 34.31
N LYS A 233 30.62 -51.97 34.98
CA LYS A 233 30.40 -50.52 34.87
C LYS A 233 30.62 -50.01 33.44
N ASN A 234 31.68 -50.47 32.78
CA ASN A 234 31.94 -50.12 31.39
C ASN A 234 30.86 -50.66 30.46
N LEU A 235 30.40 -51.89 30.65
CA LEU A 235 29.30 -52.48 29.89
C LEU A 235 28.03 -51.64 30.04
N GLY A 236 27.62 -51.31 31.27
CA GLY A 236 26.44 -50.48 31.51
C GLY A 236 26.53 -49.08 30.90
N ASN A 237 27.71 -48.46 30.90
CA ASN A 237 27.93 -47.19 30.21
C ASN A 237 27.76 -47.31 28.68
N VAL A 238 28.31 -48.38 28.09
CA VAL A 238 28.22 -48.62 26.64
C VAL A 238 26.80 -48.97 26.22
N GLU A 239 26.10 -49.80 27.01
CA GLU A 239 24.68 -50.14 26.78
C GLU A 239 23.79 -48.89 26.85
N GLY A 240 23.99 -48.03 27.87
CA GLY A 240 23.25 -46.77 27.98
C GLY A 240 23.56 -45.77 26.85
N GLU A 241 24.78 -45.75 26.33
CA GLU A 241 25.13 -44.94 25.15
C GLU A 241 24.49 -45.47 23.88
N LEU A 242 24.49 -46.81 23.71
CA LEU A 242 23.88 -47.48 22.56
C LEU A 242 22.37 -47.25 22.53
N GLU A 243 21.69 -47.36 23.68
CA GLU A 243 20.25 -47.13 23.81
C GLU A 243 19.88 -45.69 23.47
N ARG A 244 20.59 -44.70 24.03
CA ARG A 244 20.38 -43.28 23.70
C ARG A 244 20.60 -42.99 22.22
N SER A 245 21.66 -43.53 21.63
CA SER A 245 21.97 -43.37 20.21
C SER A 245 20.92 -44.02 19.30
N THR A 246 20.41 -45.20 19.67
CA THR A 246 19.37 -45.90 18.88
C THR A 246 18.01 -45.22 18.97
N GLU A 247 17.62 -44.72 20.15
CA GLU A 247 16.38 -43.97 20.31
C GLU A 247 16.43 -42.65 19.53
N ARG A 248 17.55 -41.93 19.60
CA ARG A 248 17.76 -40.71 18.82
C ARG A 248 17.72 -40.95 17.31
N ARG A 249 18.22 -42.11 16.85
CA ARG A 249 18.10 -42.51 15.43
C ARG A 249 16.64 -42.81 15.05
N ARG A 250 15.86 -43.42 15.95
CA ARG A 250 14.43 -43.66 15.70
C ARG A 250 13.63 -42.36 15.65
N SER A 251 13.92 -41.39 16.52
CA SER A 251 13.21 -40.12 16.56
C SER A 251 13.42 -39.25 15.32
N ILE A 252 14.56 -39.41 14.62
CA ILE A 252 14.82 -38.73 13.34
C ILE A 252 13.81 -39.21 12.26
N GLY A 253 13.31 -40.44 12.35
CA GLY A 253 12.31 -40.98 11.43
C GLY A 253 12.82 -41.12 9.99
N ILE A 254 11.92 -41.03 9.02
CA ILE A 254 12.25 -41.02 7.60
C ILE A 254 12.70 -39.60 7.24
N VAL A 255 13.97 -39.45 6.85
CA VAL A 255 14.48 -38.18 6.33
C VAL A 255 13.79 -37.91 4.99
N PRO A 256 13.00 -36.83 4.85
CA PRO A 256 12.35 -36.51 3.59
C PRO A 256 13.40 -36.21 2.52
N ALA A 257 13.16 -36.67 1.30
CA ALA A 257 14.00 -36.30 0.16
C ALA A 257 13.87 -34.79 -0.08
N ILE A 258 14.99 -34.08 -0.09
CA ILE A 258 15.02 -32.68 -0.52
C ILE A 258 14.95 -32.71 -2.04
N GLU A 259 13.83 -32.25 -2.62
CA GLU A 259 13.60 -32.25 -4.07
C GLU A 259 14.62 -31.37 -4.82
N ASP A 260 15.06 -30.29 -4.20
CA ASP A 260 16.03 -29.35 -4.74
C ASP A 260 17.46 -29.72 -4.30
N GLN A 261 18.24 -30.28 -5.24
CA GLN A 261 19.62 -30.69 -5.00
C GLN A 261 20.56 -29.51 -4.71
N ASP A 262 20.26 -28.32 -5.22
CA ASP A 262 21.09 -27.13 -4.98
C ASP A 262 20.89 -26.61 -3.55
N ILE A 263 19.65 -26.64 -3.04
CA ILE A 263 19.35 -26.33 -1.63
C ILE A 263 20.03 -27.34 -0.71
N ALA A 264 19.94 -28.64 -1.02
CA ALA A 264 20.57 -29.69 -0.24
C ALA A 264 22.09 -29.45 -0.12
N LYS A 265 22.74 -29.17 -1.25
CA LYS A 265 24.19 -28.89 -1.30
C LYS A 265 24.57 -27.61 -0.55
N ALA A 266 23.78 -26.53 -0.69
CA ALA A 266 24.04 -25.28 0.01
C ALA A 266 23.93 -25.42 1.55
N VAL A 267 22.98 -26.22 2.04
CA VAL A 267 22.83 -26.52 3.47
C VAL A 267 23.99 -27.39 3.96
N GLU A 268 24.40 -28.39 3.17
CA GLU A 268 25.55 -29.25 3.48
C GLU A 268 26.85 -28.43 3.57
N ASP A 269 27.10 -27.57 2.59
CA ASP A 269 28.24 -26.65 2.58
C ASP A 269 28.21 -25.71 3.80
N ALA A 270 27.04 -25.18 4.18
CA ALA A 270 26.89 -24.33 5.35
C ALA A 270 27.17 -25.08 6.66
N LEU A 271 26.68 -26.31 6.80
CA LEU A 271 26.95 -27.19 7.95
C LEU A 271 28.45 -27.51 8.07
N HIS A 272 29.15 -27.71 6.95
CA HIS A 272 30.58 -28.02 6.92
C HIS A 272 31.53 -26.80 6.90
N LYS A 273 31.00 -25.58 6.75
CA LYS A 273 31.79 -24.34 6.65
C LYS A 273 32.64 -24.06 7.91
N GLY A 274 33.90 -24.48 7.91
CA GLY A 274 34.82 -24.31 9.04
C GLY A 274 34.93 -25.52 9.98
N LYS A 275 34.22 -26.62 9.72
CA LYS A 275 34.41 -27.91 10.41
C LYS A 275 34.41 -29.08 9.42
N ARG A 276 35.54 -29.78 9.35
CA ARG A 276 35.77 -30.92 8.43
C ARG A 276 35.04 -32.21 8.85
N LYS A 277 34.67 -32.35 10.12
CA LYS A 277 33.88 -33.46 10.68
C LYS A 277 32.87 -32.93 11.68
N LEU A 278 31.64 -33.41 11.60
CA LEU A 278 30.58 -33.20 12.59
C LEU A 278 30.43 -34.47 13.42
N THR A 279 30.28 -34.31 14.73
CA THR A 279 30.02 -35.39 15.68
C THR A 279 28.58 -35.30 16.17
N ILE A 280 28.07 -36.37 16.80
CA ILE A 280 26.72 -36.38 17.39
C ILE A 280 26.54 -35.29 18.44
N ASP A 281 27.61 -34.94 19.17
CA ASP A 281 27.55 -33.91 20.22
C ASP A 281 27.53 -32.48 19.66
N ASP A 282 28.18 -32.25 18.51
CA ASP A 282 28.34 -30.90 17.93
C ASP A 282 27.27 -30.56 16.88
N ILE A 283 26.55 -31.55 16.35
CA ILE A 283 25.67 -31.37 15.19
C ILE A 283 24.46 -30.48 15.48
N ASP A 284 23.90 -30.54 16.69
CA ASP A 284 22.75 -29.68 17.08
C ASP A 284 23.17 -28.21 17.19
N ALA A 285 24.26 -27.95 17.91
CA ALA A 285 24.79 -26.60 18.04
C ALA A 285 25.12 -26.00 16.68
N ARG A 286 25.66 -26.83 15.76
CA ARG A 286 25.94 -26.42 14.40
C ARG A 286 24.68 -26.16 13.58
N ARG A 287 23.64 -27.01 13.69
CA ARG A 287 22.33 -26.79 13.07
C ARG A 287 21.78 -25.43 13.48
N ASP A 288 21.78 -25.13 14.78
CA ASP A 288 21.22 -23.89 15.31
C ASP A 288 21.97 -22.65 14.82
N GLU A 289 23.30 -22.72 14.75
CA GLU A 289 24.15 -21.67 14.19
C GLU A 289 23.82 -21.40 12.71
N VAL A 290 23.77 -22.45 11.90
CA VAL A 290 23.46 -22.34 10.46
C VAL A 290 22.03 -21.82 10.25
N GLN A 291 21.06 -22.32 11.01
CA GLN A 291 19.68 -21.85 10.94
C GLN A 291 19.55 -20.36 11.28
N ALA A 292 20.23 -19.90 12.34
CA ALA A 292 20.24 -18.50 12.73
C ALA A 292 20.87 -17.62 11.63
N SER A 293 21.98 -18.08 11.03
CA SER A 293 22.65 -17.38 9.93
C SER A 293 21.75 -17.24 8.69
N LEU A 294 21.08 -18.33 8.29
CA LEU A 294 20.14 -18.32 7.15
C LEU A 294 18.94 -17.42 7.42
N GLN A 295 18.36 -17.46 8.63
CA GLN A 295 17.27 -16.56 9.00
C GLN A 295 17.69 -15.08 8.95
N ASN A 296 18.90 -14.77 9.42
CA ASN A 296 19.40 -13.39 9.38
C ASN A 296 19.63 -12.92 7.93
N THR A 297 20.14 -13.80 7.07
CA THR A 297 20.32 -13.53 5.64
C THR A 297 18.97 -13.28 4.95
N ALA A 298 17.98 -14.12 5.21
CA ALA A 298 16.62 -13.95 4.71
C ALA A 298 16.02 -12.61 5.15
N ARG A 299 16.08 -12.28 6.45
CA ARG A 299 15.61 -10.98 6.98
C ARG A 299 16.29 -9.79 6.31
N THR A 300 17.60 -9.88 6.06
CA THR A 300 18.36 -8.82 5.39
C THR A 300 17.94 -8.65 3.94
N ALA A 301 17.71 -9.76 3.23
CA ALA A 301 17.21 -9.73 1.86
C ALA A 301 15.79 -9.14 1.77
N THR A 302 14.89 -9.53 2.66
CA THR A 302 13.53 -8.98 2.74
C THR A 302 13.55 -7.46 2.95
N ARG A 303 14.34 -6.95 3.91
CA ARG A 303 14.48 -5.50 4.13
C ARG A 303 14.98 -4.76 2.89
N ARG A 304 15.96 -5.34 2.18
CA ARG A 304 16.47 -4.75 0.93
C ARG A 304 15.40 -4.67 -0.16
N ILE A 305 14.54 -5.68 -0.26
CA ILE A 305 13.41 -5.70 -1.19
C ILE A 305 12.41 -4.61 -0.81
N GLU A 306 12.05 -4.49 0.47
CA GLU A 306 11.14 -3.46 0.98
C GLU A 306 11.68 -2.04 0.70
N ASP A 307 12.95 -1.78 1.02
CA ASP A 307 13.61 -0.50 0.76
C ASP A 307 13.63 -0.15 -0.74
N ALA A 308 13.92 -1.13 -1.60
CA ALA A 308 13.91 -0.93 -3.05
C ALA A 308 12.50 -0.62 -3.57
N ASN A 309 11.50 -1.36 -3.12
CA ASN A 309 10.10 -1.15 -3.47
C ASN A 309 9.62 0.25 -3.06
N ALA A 310 9.95 0.68 -1.83
CA ALA A 310 9.60 2.02 -1.34
C ALA A 310 10.21 3.13 -2.21
N LYS A 311 11.47 2.97 -2.64
CA LYS A 311 12.13 3.92 -3.56
C LYS A 311 11.44 3.97 -4.93
N ILE A 312 11.09 2.82 -5.51
CA ILE A 312 10.39 2.75 -6.80
C ILE A 312 9.05 3.49 -6.72
N VAL A 313 8.25 3.18 -5.69
CA VAL A 313 6.96 3.84 -5.42
C VAL A 313 7.13 5.36 -5.31
N SER A 314 8.13 5.82 -4.55
CA SER A 314 8.40 7.25 -4.39
C SER A 314 8.71 7.93 -5.73
N VAL A 315 9.54 7.33 -6.59
CA VAL A 315 9.90 7.91 -7.89
C VAL A 315 8.69 7.98 -8.82
N LEU A 316 7.92 6.90 -8.92
CA LEU A 316 6.71 6.86 -9.76
C LEU A 316 5.65 7.85 -9.27
N HIS A 317 5.46 7.97 -7.95
CA HIS A 317 4.55 8.95 -7.37
C HIS A 317 4.94 10.39 -7.73
N THR A 318 6.22 10.75 -7.61
CA THR A 318 6.71 12.10 -7.99
C THR A 318 6.50 12.38 -9.48
N TYR A 319 6.74 11.38 -10.35
CA TYR A 319 6.53 11.52 -11.79
C TYR A 319 5.05 11.75 -12.14
N LEU A 320 4.15 10.92 -11.61
CA LEU A 320 2.70 11.02 -11.86
C LEU A 320 2.08 12.31 -11.29
N ALA A 321 2.63 12.84 -10.20
CA ALA A 321 2.19 14.13 -9.65
C ALA A 321 2.46 15.30 -10.61
N GLN A 322 3.53 15.23 -11.40
CA GLN A 322 3.86 16.26 -12.41
C GLN A 322 3.16 15.99 -13.75
N TRP A 323 2.88 14.73 -14.07
CA TRP A 323 2.30 14.31 -15.35
C TRP A 323 1.08 13.39 -15.14
N PRO A 324 -0.09 13.95 -14.74
CA PRO A 324 -1.26 13.14 -14.40
C PRO A 324 -1.84 12.32 -15.56
N ALA A 325 -1.60 12.74 -16.81
CA ALA A 325 -2.07 12.03 -18.00
C ALA A 325 -1.45 10.63 -18.16
N GLU A 326 -0.27 10.40 -17.57
CA GLU A 326 0.45 9.12 -17.62
C GLU A 326 -0.09 8.09 -16.61
N ALA A 327 -1.02 8.50 -15.72
CA ALA A 327 -1.66 7.62 -14.76
C ALA A 327 -2.60 6.57 -15.40
N ALA A 328 -2.83 6.64 -16.72
CA ALA A 328 -3.57 5.62 -17.45
C ALA A 328 -2.76 4.31 -17.62
N ASP A 329 -1.43 4.41 -17.72
CA ASP A 329 -0.54 3.28 -18.03
C ASP A 329 0.47 2.98 -16.89
N LEU A 330 0.58 3.85 -15.88
CA LEU A 330 1.52 3.74 -14.77
C LEU A 330 0.84 4.01 -13.42
N GLU A 331 1.12 3.15 -12.43
CA GLU A 331 0.72 3.34 -11.04
C GLU A 331 1.93 3.46 -10.09
N PRO A 332 1.82 4.15 -8.96
CA PRO A 332 2.89 4.25 -7.96
C PRO A 332 3.00 2.98 -7.12
N GLN A 333 3.31 1.85 -7.77
CA GLN A 333 3.51 0.55 -7.16
C GLN A 333 4.82 -0.08 -7.66
N ALA A 334 5.47 -0.90 -6.84
CA ALA A 334 6.75 -1.51 -7.21
C ALA A 334 6.64 -2.51 -8.36
N SER A 335 5.46 -3.09 -8.59
CA SER A 335 5.19 -3.96 -9.75
C SER A 335 5.35 -3.25 -11.09
N PHE A 336 5.12 -1.93 -11.13
CA PHE A 336 5.21 -1.11 -12.35
C PHE A 336 6.63 -0.61 -12.64
N ALA A 337 7.65 -1.18 -11.99
CA ALA A 337 9.04 -0.79 -12.21
C ALA A 337 9.48 -1.03 -13.67
N GLY A 338 9.00 -2.10 -14.31
CA GLY A 338 9.33 -2.43 -15.69
C GLY A 338 8.77 -1.40 -16.67
N GLU A 339 7.49 -1.07 -16.52
CA GLU A 339 6.75 -0.08 -17.30
C GLU A 339 7.38 1.32 -17.14
N GLY A 340 7.78 1.68 -15.92
CA GLY A 340 8.48 2.95 -15.67
C GLY A 340 9.85 3.01 -16.38
N ILE A 341 10.59 1.90 -16.43
CA ILE A 341 11.87 1.82 -17.16
C ILE A 341 11.65 1.90 -18.67
N GLU A 342 10.63 1.23 -19.21
CA GLU A 342 10.30 1.31 -20.64
C GLU A 342 9.84 2.72 -21.03
N LYS A 343 9.05 3.41 -20.20
CA LYS A 343 8.71 4.82 -20.41
C LYS A 343 9.95 5.71 -20.39
N LEU A 344 10.89 5.47 -19.47
CA LEU A 344 12.17 6.20 -19.44
C LEU A 344 12.99 5.95 -20.71
N LYS A 345 13.03 4.72 -21.22
CA LYS A 345 13.70 4.39 -22.48
C LYS A 345 13.01 5.10 -23.65
N PHE A 346 11.68 5.08 -23.71
CA PHE A 346 10.91 5.81 -24.71
C PHE A 346 11.21 7.31 -24.68
N LEU A 347 11.17 7.95 -23.51
CA LEU A 347 11.48 9.39 -23.36
C LEU A 347 12.92 9.76 -23.74
N ARG A 348 13.85 8.81 -23.63
CA ARG A 348 15.25 8.99 -24.05
C ARG A 348 15.48 8.68 -25.53
N ALA A 349 14.70 7.76 -26.10
CA ALA A 349 14.80 7.34 -27.50
C ALA A 349 14.01 8.24 -28.45
N ASP A 350 12.83 8.68 -28.02
CA ASP A 350 12.10 9.76 -28.64
C ASP A 350 12.98 11.00 -28.50
N ARG A 351 13.36 11.62 -29.62
CA ARG A 351 14.50 12.54 -29.75
C ARG A 351 14.27 13.90 -29.08
N LEU A 352 13.66 13.93 -27.89
CA LEU A 352 13.28 15.11 -27.12
C LEU A 352 14.46 16.04 -26.91
N ALA A 353 15.66 15.49 -26.68
CA ALA A 353 16.90 16.26 -26.58
C ALA A 353 17.24 16.96 -27.91
N ASP A 354 17.11 16.27 -29.04
CA ASP A 354 17.37 16.85 -30.36
C ASP A 354 16.30 17.87 -30.76
N PHE A 355 15.03 17.62 -30.42
CA PHE A 355 13.93 18.56 -30.65
C PHE A 355 14.10 19.82 -29.81
N ARG A 356 14.52 19.69 -28.54
CA ARG A 356 14.86 20.83 -27.68
C ARG A 356 16.03 21.62 -28.26
N ALA A 357 17.10 20.96 -28.69
CA ALA A 357 18.26 21.61 -29.29
C ALA A 357 17.87 22.36 -30.58
N ARG A 358 17.10 21.72 -31.47
CA ARG A 358 16.62 22.32 -32.73
C ARG A 358 15.64 23.47 -32.49
N PHE A 359 14.80 23.39 -31.45
CA PHE A 359 13.92 24.48 -31.04
C PHE A 359 14.70 25.71 -30.60
N LEU A 360 15.74 25.52 -29.76
CA LEU A 360 16.61 26.61 -29.32
C LEU A 360 17.40 27.21 -30.48
N GLU A 361 17.84 26.41 -31.44
CA GLU A 361 18.51 26.87 -32.67
C GLU A 361 17.57 27.72 -33.54
N LEU A 362 16.33 27.28 -33.77
CA LEU A 362 15.33 28.04 -34.53
C LEU A 362 14.92 29.34 -33.83
N LEU A 363 14.80 29.33 -32.50
CA LEU A 363 14.47 30.51 -31.69
C LEU A 363 15.57 31.57 -31.74
N ASN A 364 16.84 31.15 -31.82
CA ASN A 364 17.99 32.05 -31.96
C ASN A 364 18.41 32.30 -33.43
N GLY A 365 17.71 31.68 -34.39
CA GLY A 365 18.06 31.63 -35.81
C GLY A 365 17.38 32.69 -36.67
N SER A 366 16.78 32.25 -37.79
CA SER A 366 16.26 33.11 -38.86
C SER A 366 15.08 33.99 -38.44
N THR A 367 14.22 33.49 -37.54
CA THR A 367 12.97 34.17 -37.16
C THR A 367 13.25 35.50 -36.45
N VAL A 368 14.22 35.52 -35.54
CA VAL A 368 14.62 36.74 -34.84
C VAL A 368 15.31 37.72 -35.79
N ARG A 369 16.19 37.24 -36.67
CA ARG A 369 16.83 38.10 -37.67
C ARG A 369 15.81 38.82 -38.54
N ASN A 370 14.82 38.09 -39.07
CA ASN A 370 13.76 38.67 -39.91
C ASN A 370 12.90 39.68 -39.14
N LEU A 371 12.61 39.43 -37.86
CA LEU A 371 11.84 40.35 -37.03
C LEU A 371 12.65 41.61 -36.69
N SER A 372 13.95 41.48 -36.41
CA SER A 372 14.86 42.61 -36.23
C SER A 372 14.98 43.47 -37.50
N HIS A 373 14.99 42.85 -38.69
CA HIS A 373 14.91 43.57 -39.96
C HIS A 373 13.61 44.36 -40.08
N LEU A 374 12.45 43.73 -39.81
CA LEU A 374 11.15 44.41 -39.83
C LEU A 374 11.10 45.61 -38.87
N THR A 375 11.59 45.45 -37.64
CA THR A 375 11.67 46.54 -36.65
C THR A 375 12.53 47.69 -37.18
N THR A 376 13.66 47.38 -37.82
CA THR A 376 14.56 48.37 -38.40
C THR A 376 13.92 49.14 -39.55
N ASP A 377 13.23 48.44 -40.46
CA ASP A 377 12.56 49.05 -41.61
C ASP A 377 11.40 49.96 -41.18
N LEU A 378 10.60 49.53 -40.20
CA LEU A 378 9.52 50.35 -39.63
C LEU A 378 10.05 51.62 -38.96
N ARG A 379 11.21 51.55 -38.29
CA ARG A 379 11.85 52.73 -37.68
C ARG A 379 12.41 53.70 -38.73
N ARG A 380 13.00 53.18 -39.81
CA ARG A 380 13.58 54.00 -40.88
C ARG A 380 12.54 54.68 -41.76
N ALA A 381 11.38 54.06 -41.96
CA ALA A 381 10.36 54.53 -42.89
C ALA A 381 9.99 56.02 -42.71
N ARG A 382 9.85 56.49 -41.45
CA ARG A 382 9.56 57.91 -41.18
C ARG A 382 10.70 58.82 -41.65
N SER A 383 11.94 58.50 -41.29
CA SER A 383 13.12 59.27 -41.67
C SER A 383 13.33 59.27 -43.20
N ASP A 384 13.00 58.17 -43.87
CA ASP A 384 13.02 58.11 -45.35
C ASP A 384 11.97 59.05 -45.97
N ILE A 385 10.77 59.12 -45.40
CA ILE A 385 9.72 60.06 -45.85
C ILE A 385 10.14 61.50 -45.59
N GLU A 386 10.68 61.82 -44.41
CA GLU A 386 11.17 63.16 -44.06
C GLU A 386 12.28 63.62 -45.04
N ARG A 387 13.28 62.77 -45.30
CA ARG A 387 14.34 63.07 -46.28
C ARG A 387 13.81 63.33 -47.68
N ARG A 388 12.82 62.56 -48.11
CA ARG A 388 12.17 62.72 -49.42
C ARG A 388 11.35 64.00 -49.51
N MET A 389 10.65 64.39 -48.45
CA MET A 389 9.88 65.64 -48.40
C MET A 389 10.77 66.87 -48.43
N GLU A 390 11.97 66.82 -47.84
CA GLU A 390 12.91 67.94 -47.88
C GLU A 390 13.30 68.29 -49.33
N PHE A 391 13.42 67.30 -50.22
CA PHE A 391 13.66 67.54 -51.66
C PHE A 391 12.49 68.28 -52.33
N ILE A 392 11.26 67.91 -51.98
CA ILE A 392 10.06 68.59 -52.49
C ILE A 392 10.01 70.04 -51.99
N ASN A 393 10.33 70.27 -50.71
CA ASN A 393 10.34 71.60 -50.11
C ASN A 393 11.35 72.53 -50.78
N LYS A 394 12.55 72.04 -51.14
CA LYS A 394 13.52 72.81 -51.93
C LYS A 394 12.97 73.26 -53.28
N SER A 395 12.11 72.46 -53.91
CA SER A 395 11.46 72.83 -55.17
C SER A 395 10.36 73.86 -54.94
N LEU A 396 9.58 73.70 -53.86
CA LEU A 396 8.52 74.63 -53.49
C LEU A 396 9.05 76.03 -53.09
N GLU A 397 10.24 76.10 -52.49
CA GLU A 397 10.91 77.36 -52.13
C GLU A 397 11.27 78.22 -53.35
N ARG A 398 11.46 77.61 -54.53
CA ARG A 398 11.80 78.33 -55.77
C ARG A 398 10.61 79.05 -56.41
N SER A 399 9.38 78.73 -55.99
CA SER A 399 8.16 79.26 -56.62
C SER A 399 7.32 80.06 -55.62
N PRO A 400 6.98 81.33 -55.91
CA PRO A 400 6.14 82.13 -55.02
C PRO A 400 4.74 81.53 -54.91
N PHE A 401 4.34 81.14 -53.71
CA PHE A 401 3.00 80.63 -53.42
C PHE A 401 1.99 81.77 -53.29
N ASN A 402 2.31 82.90 -52.65
CA ASN A 402 1.39 84.04 -52.58
C ASN A 402 2.16 85.34 -52.34
N GLY A 403 2.26 86.20 -53.36
CA GLY A 403 3.17 87.35 -53.32
C GLY A 403 4.61 86.86 -53.11
N GLU A 404 5.28 87.36 -52.08
CA GLU A 404 6.64 86.94 -51.72
C GLU A 404 6.69 85.70 -50.80
N ARG A 405 5.54 85.08 -50.50
CA ARG A 405 5.48 83.92 -49.58
C ARG A 405 5.68 82.60 -50.31
N THR A 406 6.34 81.64 -49.66
CA THR A 406 6.59 80.28 -50.17
C THR A 406 5.76 79.24 -49.43
N LEU A 407 5.64 78.04 -50.00
CA LEU A 407 4.94 76.91 -49.37
C LEU A 407 5.96 75.86 -48.91
N ARG A 408 5.84 75.35 -47.69
CA ARG A 408 6.63 74.23 -47.16
C ARG A 408 5.69 73.14 -46.64
N ILE A 409 5.97 71.88 -46.95
CA ILE A 409 5.22 70.73 -46.45
C ILE A 409 6.03 70.05 -45.35
N ASP A 410 5.52 70.08 -44.13
CA ASP A 410 6.13 69.38 -43.00
C ASP A 410 5.51 68.00 -42.81
N VAL A 411 6.35 67.06 -42.35
CA VAL A 411 5.93 65.72 -41.93
C VAL A 411 5.74 65.73 -40.41
N LYS A 412 4.56 65.33 -39.95
CA LYS A 412 4.28 65.06 -38.54
C LYS A 412 4.11 63.58 -38.28
N ASP A 413 4.47 63.18 -37.07
CA ASP A 413 4.21 61.82 -36.58
C ASP A 413 2.72 61.65 -36.31
N ALA A 414 2.14 60.61 -36.92
CA ALA A 414 0.73 60.25 -36.76
C ALA A 414 0.58 58.82 -36.20
N ARG A 415 1.64 58.25 -35.62
CA ARG A 415 1.57 56.91 -35.01
C ARG A 415 0.64 56.91 -33.80
N GLY A 416 -0.52 56.30 -33.96
CA GLY A 416 -1.45 56.02 -32.87
C GLY A 416 -0.91 54.97 -31.88
N GLN A 417 -1.58 54.85 -30.73
CA GLN A 417 -1.16 53.97 -29.63
C GLN A 417 -0.95 52.51 -30.06
N VAL A 418 -1.80 51.99 -30.95
CA VAL A 418 -1.71 50.62 -31.48
C VAL A 418 -0.38 50.36 -32.19
N VAL A 419 0.16 51.34 -32.91
CA VAL A 419 1.44 51.22 -33.62
C VAL A 419 2.61 51.29 -32.63
N GLN A 420 2.49 52.15 -31.61
CA GLN A 420 3.52 52.27 -30.56
C GLN A 420 3.59 51.02 -29.68
N ASP A 421 2.45 50.44 -29.32
CA ASP A 421 2.38 49.19 -28.56
C ASP A 421 2.98 48.03 -29.36
N PHE A 422 2.68 47.96 -30.66
CA PHE A 422 3.30 46.96 -31.54
C PHE A 422 4.82 47.13 -31.64
N GLN A 423 5.33 48.36 -31.79
CA GLN A 423 6.76 48.62 -31.80
C GLN A 423 7.43 48.22 -30.48
N ARG A 424 6.79 48.50 -29.34
CA ARG A 424 7.28 48.09 -28.01
C ARG A 424 7.31 46.56 -27.85
N ASP A 425 6.26 45.87 -28.30
CA ASP A 425 6.18 44.41 -28.25
C ASP A 425 7.25 43.76 -29.14
N LEU A 426 7.50 44.33 -30.33
CA LEU A 426 8.59 43.91 -31.21
C LEU A 426 9.97 44.15 -30.58
N ASP A 427 10.18 45.30 -29.93
CA ASP A 427 11.43 45.63 -29.26
C ASP A 427 11.69 44.70 -28.07
N ALA A 428 10.67 44.40 -27.26
CA ALA A 428 10.77 43.44 -26.16
C ALA A 428 11.12 42.02 -26.67
N ALA A 429 10.54 41.60 -27.79
CA ALA A 429 10.82 40.29 -28.38
C ALA A 429 12.21 40.18 -29.04
N THR A 430 12.79 41.30 -29.48
CA THR A 430 14.06 41.34 -30.25
C THR A 430 15.28 41.85 -29.47
N SER A 431 15.09 42.59 -28.38
CA SER A 431 16.16 43.24 -27.59
C SER A 431 17.14 42.29 -26.91
N HIS A 432 16.72 41.06 -26.58
CA HIS A 432 17.56 40.06 -25.91
C HIS A 432 18.36 39.14 -26.85
N SER A 433 18.53 39.53 -28.12
CA SER A 433 19.10 38.64 -29.15
C SER A 433 20.63 38.64 -29.27
N LEU A 434 21.37 39.36 -28.44
CA LEU A 434 22.83 39.49 -28.59
C LEU A 434 23.55 39.14 -27.29
N GLY A 435 23.66 37.84 -26.99
CA GLY A 435 24.87 37.30 -26.34
C GLY A 435 24.87 36.99 -24.84
N GLU A 436 23.78 37.11 -24.08
CA GLU A 436 23.87 37.03 -22.60
C GLU A 436 23.20 35.83 -21.90
N PHE A 437 22.61 34.87 -22.62
CA PHE A 437 22.02 33.70 -21.97
C PHE A 437 22.83 32.44 -22.27
N GLY A 438 23.48 31.90 -21.24
CA GLY A 438 24.05 30.56 -21.27
C GLY A 438 22.96 29.52 -21.57
N SER A 439 23.37 28.37 -22.10
CA SER A 439 22.50 27.28 -22.59
C SER A 439 21.51 26.68 -21.59
N ASP A 440 21.44 27.19 -20.35
CA ASP A 440 20.64 26.64 -19.25
C ASP A 440 19.37 27.41 -18.89
N ASP A 441 19.13 28.61 -19.45
CA ASP A 441 17.95 29.39 -19.07
C ASP A 441 16.70 29.03 -19.89
N THR A 442 16.20 27.81 -19.65
CA THR A 442 15.05 27.23 -20.37
C THR A 442 13.76 28.04 -20.18
N GLU A 443 13.61 28.71 -19.05
CA GLU A 443 12.45 29.52 -18.71
C GLU A 443 12.43 30.84 -19.50
N ALA A 444 13.59 31.50 -19.62
CA ALA A 444 13.75 32.67 -20.47
C ALA A 444 13.48 32.37 -21.96
N ALA A 445 13.91 31.21 -22.45
CA ALA A 445 13.63 30.77 -23.82
C ALA A 445 12.13 30.55 -24.08
N LEU A 446 11.41 29.97 -23.12
CA LEU A 446 9.96 29.76 -23.21
C LEU A 446 9.18 31.09 -23.18
N ALA A 447 9.53 32.01 -22.28
CA ALA A 447 8.90 33.33 -22.21
C ALA A 447 9.05 34.10 -23.54
N ARG A 448 10.24 34.00 -24.16
CA ARG A 448 10.52 34.62 -25.47
C ARG A 448 9.72 33.98 -26.61
N TYR A 449 9.60 32.65 -26.62
CA TYR A 449 8.74 31.96 -27.59
C TYR A 449 7.30 32.47 -27.51
N HIS A 450 6.72 32.57 -26.32
CA HIS A 450 5.36 33.06 -26.17
C HIS A 450 5.19 34.53 -26.63
N ALA A 451 6.20 35.37 -26.41
CA ALA A 451 6.19 36.74 -26.91
C ALA A 451 6.22 36.79 -28.46
N LEU A 452 7.08 35.98 -29.09
CA LEU A 452 7.17 35.89 -30.55
C LEU A 452 5.91 35.28 -31.17
N ASP A 453 5.41 34.19 -30.59
CA ASP A 453 4.21 33.50 -31.03
C ASP A 453 3.00 34.43 -30.99
N LYS A 454 2.81 35.19 -29.91
CA LYS A 454 1.73 36.19 -29.81
C LYS A 454 1.74 37.19 -30.97
N ILE A 455 2.91 37.64 -31.39
CA ILE A 455 3.05 38.62 -32.48
C ILE A 455 2.85 37.94 -33.84
N LEU A 456 3.53 36.82 -34.09
CA LEU A 456 3.51 36.10 -35.37
C LEU A 456 2.16 35.47 -35.65
N SER A 457 1.54 34.84 -34.66
CA SER A 457 0.19 34.27 -34.77
C SER A 457 -0.82 35.35 -35.12
N ARG A 458 -0.69 36.55 -34.56
CA ARG A 458 -1.55 37.68 -34.90
C ARG A 458 -1.27 38.25 -36.30
N LEU A 459 0.00 38.37 -36.70
CA LEU A 459 0.39 38.83 -38.04
C LEU A 459 -0.02 37.82 -39.14
N GLY A 460 0.02 36.52 -38.85
CA GLY A 460 -0.36 35.43 -39.73
C GLY A 460 -1.86 35.10 -39.73
N SER A 461 -2.62 35.65 -38.78
CA SER A 461 -4.07 35.46 -38.67
C SER A 461 -4.81 35.98 -39.91
N SER A 462 -5.78 35.20 -40.38
CA SER A 462 -6.68 35.58 -41.48
C SER A 462 -7.98 36.22 -40.96
N HIS A 463 -8.08 36.48 -39.66
CA HIS A 463 -9.29 37.06 -39.09
C HIS A 463 -9.44 38.54 -39.52
N PRO A 464 -10.67 39.05 -39.77
CA PRO A 464 -10.87 40.40 -40.28
C PRO A 464 -10.29 41.49 -39.36
N GLU A 465 -10.36 41.31 -38.04
CA GLU A 465 -9.82 42.27 -37.07
C GLU A 465 -8.29 42.33 -37.10
N ASP A 466 -7.63 41.18 -37.12
CA ASP A 466 -6.16 41.09 -37.21
C ASP A 466 -5.64 41.59 -38.55
N SER A 467 -6.39 41.38 -39.64
CA SER A 467 -6.05 41.93 -40.95
C SER A 467 -6.11 43.47 -40.96
N ARG A 468 -7.12 44.07 -40.31
CA ARG A 468 -7.20 45.52 -40.13
C ARG A 468 -6.07 46.04 -39.25
N TRP A 469 -5.81 45.38 -38.13
CA TRP A 469 -4.69 45.70 -37.24
C TRP A 469 -3.35 45.65 -37.98
N ARG A 470 -3.09 44.57 -38.73
CA ARG A 470 -1.88 44.38 -39.54
C ARG A 470 -1.68 45.53 -40.54
N ASN A 471 -2.75 45.93 -41.22
CA ASN A 471 -2.69 47.08 -42.14
C ASN A 471 -2.40 48.40 -41.40
N VAL A 472 -2.90 48.59 -40.18
CA VAL A 472 -2.60 49.79 -39.38
C VAL A 472 -1.14 49.81 -38.93
N VAL A 473 -0.60 48.68 -38.46
CA VAL A 473 0.76 48.63 -37.88
C VAL A 473 1.87 48.50 -38.92
N LEU A 474 1.58 47.96 -40.13
CA LEU A 474 2.58 47.79 -41.20
C LEU A 474 2.52 48.87 -42.29
N ASP A 475 1.37 49.52 -42.54
CA ASP A 475 1.28 50.57 -43.56
C ASP A 475 1.86 51.89 -43.04
N THR A 476 3.15 52.11 -43.30
CA THR A 476 3.90 53.28 -42.83
C THR A 476 3.37 54.60 -43.38
N ARG A 477 2.57 54.60 -44.45
CA ARG A 477 1.91 55.81 -44.97
C ARG A 477 0.89 56.37 -43.99
N ARG A 478 0.33 55.52 -43.13
CA ARG A 478 -0.62 55.91 -42.07
C ARG A 478 0.08 56.43 -40.81
N HIS A 479 1.40 56.28 -40.72
CA HIS A 479 2.19 56.64 -39.55
C HIS A 479 2.68 58.09 -39.59
N VAL A 480 2.46 58.78 -40.70
CA VAL A 480 2.82 60.18 -40.91
C VAL A 480 1.62 60.97 -41.38
N SER A 481 1.60 62.26 -41.06
CA SER A 481 0.67 63.23 -41.63
C SER A 481 1.45 64.40 -42.22
N PHE A 482 0.88 65.06 -43.23
CA PHE A 482 1.52 66.19 -43.91
C PHE A 482 0.78 67.47 -43.59
N ILE A 483 1.52 68.55 -43.41
CA ILE A 483 0.96 69.88 -43.11
C ILE A 483 1.66 70.90 -44.00
N GLY A 484 0.88 71.63 -44.79
CA GLY A 484 1.39 72.76 -45.56
C GLY A 484 1.52 73.99 -44.68
N ARG A 485 2.66 74.69 -44.74
CA ARG A 485 2.87 75.98 -44.10
C ARG A 485 3.22 77.01 -45.16
N GLU A 486 2.47 78.09 -45.20
CA GLU A 486 2.81 79.28 -45.96
C GLU A 486 3.81 80.10 -45.14
N LEU A 487 4.96 80.43 -45.72
CA LEU A 487 6.06 81.10 -45.05
C LEU A 487 6.31 82.48 -45.67
N TYR A 488 6.53 83.49 -44.83
CA TYR A 488 7.08 84.77 -45.26
C TYR A 488 8.57 84.65 -45.62
N PRO A 489 9.16 85.63 -46.34
CA PRO A 489 10.60 85.65 -46.64
C PRO A 489 11.51 85.58 -45.41
N ASP A 490 11.03 86.03 -44.25
CA ASP A 490 11.72 85.97 -42.96
C ASP A 490 11.63 84.59 -42.27
N GLY A 491 10.94 83.62 -42.90
CA GLY A 491 10.74 82.27 -42.40
C GLY A 491 9.57 82.11 -41.40
N THR A 492 8.85 83.18 -41.07
CA THR A 492 7.69 83.09 -40.16
C THR A 492 6.48 82.48 -40.87
N THR A 493 5.68 81.69 -40.14
CA THR A 493 4.50 81.02 -40.71
C THR A 493 3.34 82.01 -40.85
N ALA A 494 2.93 82.27 -42.08
CA ALA A 494 1.76 83.09 -42.41
C ALA A 494 0.46 82.32 -42.18
N ASN A 495 0.36 81.11 -42.73
CA ASN A 495 -0.82 80.23 -42.63
C ASN A 495 -0.40 78.77 -42.53
N THR A 496 -1.27 77.94 -41.97
CA THR A 496 -1.08 76.48 -41.88
C THR A 496 -2.29 75.77 -42.48
N TYR A 497 -2.02 74.80 -43.35
CA TYR A 497 -2.98 74.01 -44.10
C TYR A 497 -2.89 72.55 -43.67
N GLN A 498 -3.91 72.09 -42.94
CA GLN A 498 -3.99 70.73 -42.41
C GLN A 498 -5.20 69.94 -42.95
N ASP A 499 -6.32 70.63 -43.20
CA ASP A 499 -7.54 70.05 -43.79
C ASP A 499 -8.08 70.95 -44.89
N SER A 500 -8.51 70.37 -46.02
CA SER A 500 -9.03 71.09 -47.18
C SER A 500 -10.37 71.81 -46.93
N ALA A 501 -11.04 71.53 -45.82
CA ALA A 501 -12.37 72.02 -45.50
C ALA A 501 -12.42 73.48 -45.01
N SER A 502 -11.29 74.07 -44.60
CA SER A 502 -11.22 75.39 -43.98
C SER A 502 -10.64 76.51 -44.87
N LEU A 503 -10.43 76.25 -46.17
CA LEU A 503 -9.84 77.22 -47.10
C LEU A 503 -10.89 77.98 -47.94
N SER A 504 -10.62 79.26 -48.23
CA SER A 504 -11.33 80.01 -49.29
C SER A 504 -11.12 79.34 -50.65
N GLY A 505 -12.15 79.28 -51.51
CA GLY A 505 -12.16 78.48 -52.74
C GLY A 505 -10.93 78.69 -53.64
N GLY A 506 -10.43 79.93 -53.76
CA GLY A 506 -9.23 80.23 -54.56
C GLY A 506 -7.92 79.75 -53.93
N GLN A 507 -7.80 79.78 -52.60
CA GLN A 507 -6.61 79.27 -51.88
C GLN A 507 -6.55 77.74 -51.89
N ALA A 508 -7.71 77.09 -51.75
CA ALA A 508 -7.82 75.64 -51.84
C ALA A 508 -7.34 75.11 -53.20
N GLN A 509 -7.80 75.74 -54.28
CA GLN A 509 -7.42 75.31 -55.62
C GLN A 509 -5.93 75.59 -55.91
N LYS A 510 -5.39 76.74 -55.47
CA LYS A 510 -3.97 77.06 -55.62
C LYS A 510 -3.07 76.05 -54.89
N LEU A 511 -3.43 75.69 -53.66
CA LEU A 511 -2.73 74.67 -52.88
C LEU A 511 -2.74 73.31 -53.59
N VAL A 512 -3.88 72.92 -54.18
CA VAL A 512 -4.01 71.66 -54.93
C VAL A 512 -3.06 71.62 -56.13
N PHE A 513 -2.94 72.68 -56.92
CA PHE A 513 -2.00 72.70 -58.05
C PHE A 513 -0.54 72.67 -57.62
N PHE A 514 -0.18 73.43 -56.57
CA PHE A 514 1.16 73.37 -56.00
C PHE A 514 1.50 71.97 -55.48
N CYS A 515 0.57 71.33 -54.76
CA CYS A 515 0.76 69.97 -54.26
C CYS A 515 0.79 68.95 -55.40
N LEU A 516 -0.03 69.11 -56.44
CA LEU A 516 -0.04 68.24 -57.61
C LEU A 516 1.26 68.37 -58.41
N ALA A 517 1.71 69.59 -58.70
CA ALA A 517 2.98 69.84 -59.38
C ALA A 517 4.16 69.31 -58.57
N ALA A 518 4.16 69.53 -57.25
CA ALA A 518 5.15 68.98 -56.33
C ALA A 518 5.14 67.43 -56.29
N ALA A 519 3.95 66.81 -56.28
CA ALA A 519 3.80 65.35 -56.29
C ALA A 519 4.23 64.74 -57.63
N LEU A 520 3.91 65.39 -58.75
CA LEU A 520 4.37 64.98 -60.08
C LEU A 520 5.88 65.12 -60.20
N ARG A 521 6.44 66.24 -59.74
CA ARG A 521 7.89 66.48 -59.67
C ARG A 521 8.56 65.39 -58.84
N PHE A 522 8.01 65.06 -57.68
CA PHE A 522 8.51 63.98 -56.82
C PHE A 522 8.52 62.60 -57.50
N ARG A 523 7.55 62.32 -58.38
CA ARG A 523 7.48 61.04 -59.10
C ARG A 523 8.32 60.98 -60.36
N LEU A 524 8.59 62.13 -60.99
CA LEU A 524 9.16 62.22 -62.35
C LEU A 524 10.56 62.85 -62.40
N ALA A 525 11.09 63.32 -61.26
CA ALA A 525 12.44 63.84 -61.14
C ALA A 525 13.22 63.08 -60.07
N GLU A 526 14.47 62.72 -60.39
CA GLU A 526 15.43 62.22 -59.41
C GLU A 526 15.96 63.37 -58.52
N PRO A 527 16.46 63.10 -57.30
CA PRO A 527 16.87 64.12 -56.32
C PRO A 527 17.92 65.13 -56.80
N ASP A 528 18.65 64.81 -57.87
CA ASP A 528 19.78 65.61 -58.36
C ASP A 528 19.49 66.31 -59.70
N GLN A 529 18.23 66.26 -60.18
CA GLN A 529 17.84 66.85 -61.46
C GLN A 529 17.06 68.16 -61.27
N ASP A 530 17.52 69.22 -61.94
CA ASP A 530 16.87 70.54 -61.95
C ASP A 530 15.58 70.58 -62.80
N VAL A 531 15.37 69.62 -63.70
CA VAL A 531 14.15 69.46 -64.51
C VAL A 531 13.71 67.99 -64.53
N PRO A 532 12.40 67.69 -64.62
CA PRO A 532 11.93 66.30 -64.70
C PRO A 532 12.41 65.63 -66.00
N THR A 533 12.79 64.35 -65.92
CA THR A 533 13.27 63.58 -67.10
C THR A 533 12.18 63.44 -68.16
N TYR A 534 10.91 63.37 -67.74
CA TYR A 534 9.74 63.42 -68.61
C TYR A 534 8.74 64.42 -68.03
N GLY A 535 8.58 65.57 -68.70
CA GLY A 535 7.90 66.74 -68.13
C GLY A 535 6.83 67.39 -68.99
N SER A 536 6.34 66.72 -70.05
CA SER A 536 5.28 67.30 -70.89
C SER A 536 3.90 67.02 -70.30
N ILE A 537 3.13 68.08 -70.03
CA ILE A 537 1.75 68.03 -69.56
C ILE A 537 0.85 68.53 -70.70
N ILE A 538 -0.05 67.65 -71.16
CA ILE A 538 -1.03 67.97 -72.21
C ILE A 538 -2.37 68.26 -71.55
N LEU A 539 -2.96 69.42 -71.83
CA LEU A 539 -4.28 69.82 -71.37
C LEU A 539 -5.17 70.15 -72.58
N ASP A 540 -6.17 69.31 -72.81
CA ASP A 540 -7.24 69.58 -73.77
C ASP A 540 -8.35 70.41 -73.09
N GLU A 541 -8.98 71.32 -73.84
CA GLU A 541 -9.94 72.31 -73.33
C GLU A 541 -9.42 73.10 -72.11
N ALA A 542 -8.14 73.45 -72.14
CA ALA A 542 -7.44 74.05 -71.01
C ALA A 542 -8.10 75.38 -70.60
N PHE A 543 -8.53 75.43 -69.34
CA PHE A 543 -9.00 76.63 -68.64
C PHE A 543 -10.25 77.31 -69.22
N ASP A 544 -11.06 76.61 -70.03
CA ASP A 544 -12.24 77.15 -70.73
C ASP A 544 -13.25 77.89 -69.80
N ARG A 545 -13.37 77.45 -68.55
CA ARG A 545 -14.27 78.05 -67.53
C ARG A 545 -13.54 78.71 -66.37
N ALA A 546 -12.21 78.83 -66.45
CA ALA A 546 -11.41 79.36 -65.36
C ALA A 546 -11.16 80.86 -65.54
N ASP A 547 -11.11 81.59 -64.43
CA ASP A 547 -10.77 83.02 -64.48
C ASP A 547 -9.33 83.21 -64.98
N PRO A 548 -9.03 84.31 -65.70
CA PRO A 548 -7.67 84.62 -66.17
C PRO A 548 -6.60 84.62 -65.06
N THR A 549 -6.94 85.04 -63.85
CA THR A 549 -6.03 85.08 -62.68
C THR A 549 -5.68 83.67 -62.21
N PHE A 550 -6.68 82.80 -62.14
CA PHE A 550 -6.51 81.38 -61.85
C PHE A 550 -5.63 80.67 -62.88
N THR A 551 -5.90 80.91 -64.17
CA THR A 551 -5.16 80.31 -65.28
C THR A 551 -3.68 80.68 -65.25
N ARG A 552 -3.36 81.97 -65.06
CA ARG A 552 -1.97 82.43 -64.88
C ARG A 552 -1.28 81.78 -63.69
N THR A 553 -2.02 81.60 -62.60
CA THR A 553 -1.49 80.99 -61.38
C THR A 553 -1.16 79.51 -61.58
N ALA A 554 -2.03 78.73 -62.23
CA ALA A 554 -1.73 77.34 -62.51
C ALA A 554 -0.54 77.19 -63.48
N MET A 555 -0.50 78.01 -64.52
CA MET A 555 0.58 78.00 -65.51
C MET A 555 1.93 78.41 -64.93
N SER A 556 1.96 79.43 -64.06
CA SER A 556 3.21 79.84 -63.41
C SER A 556 3.80 78.75 -62.53
N VAL A 557 2.95 77.96 -61.86
CA VAL A 557 3.37 76.81 -61.05
C VAL A 557 3.95 75.71 -61.92
N PHE A 558 3.25 75.24 -62.94
CA PHE A 558 3.80 74.16 -63.77
C PHE A 558 5.11 74.59 -64.47
N THR A 559 5.18 75.84 -64.92
CA THR A 559 6.40 76.42 -65.52
C THR A 559 7.54 76.51 -64.52
N SER A 560 7.31 77.01 -63.30
CA SER A 560 8.36 77.14 -62.27
C SER A 560 8.89 75.78 -61.81
N PHE A 561 8.06 74.74 -61.87
CA PHE A 561 8.45 73.36 -61.59
C PHE A 561 9.13 72.66 -62.78
N GLY A 562 9.32 73.36 -63.90
CA GLY A 562 10.04 72.88 -65.07
C GLY A 562 9.24 71.94 -65.98
N PHE A 563 7.91 71.99 -65.91
CA PHE A 563 7.06 71.23 -66.83
C PHE A 563 6.87 71.98 -68.15
N HIS A 564 6.89 71.23 -69.25
CA HIS A 564 6.57 71.70 -70.59
C HIS A 564 5.05 71.56 -70.82
N MET A 565 4.37 72.67 -71.11
CA MET A 565 2.91 72.70 -71.21
C MET A 565 2.46 72.68 -72.67
N ILE A 566 1.57 71.74 -73.01
CA ILE A 566 0.92 71.65 -74.33
C ILE A 566 -0.58 71.84 -74.12
N LEU A 567 -1.12 72.94 -74.62
CA LEU A 567 -2.50 73.36 -74.33
C LEU A 567 -3.33 73.44 -75.61
N ALA A 568 -4.55 72.90 -75.58
CA ALA A 568 -5.59 73.18 -76.56
C ALA A 568 -6.68 74.03 -75.89
N THR A 569 -6.92 75.23 -76.39
CA THR A 569 -7.80 76.21 -75.73
C THR A 569 -8.51 77.11 -76.75
N PRO A 570 -9.73 77.61 -76.48
CA PRO A 570 -10.40 78.58 -77.34
C PRO A 570 -9.59 79.88 -77.50
N PHE A 571 -9.75 80.54 -78.66
CA PHE A 571 -8.97 81.74 -79.03
C PHE A 571 -8.97 82.85 -77.96
N LYS A 572 -10.07 82.99 -77.20
CA LYS A 572 -10.24 84.02 -76.15
C LYS A 572 -9.20 83.96 -75.02
N LEU A 573 -8.60 82.79 -74.76
CA LEU A 573 -7.68 82.58 -73.64
C LEU A 573 -6.19 82.71 -74.04
N ILE A 574 -5.89 82.87 -75.33
CA ILE A 574 -4.53 82.94 -75.86
C ILE A 574 -3.72 84.07 -75.22
N GLN A 575 -4.30 85.27 -75.05
CA GLN A 575 -3.59 86.40 -74.42
C GLN A 575 -3.17 86.13 -72.98
N THR A 576 -3.98 85.37 -72.23
CA THR A 576 -3.69 85.03 -70.82
C THR A 576 -2.57 84.00 -70.72
N LEU A 577 -2.47 83.11 -71.70
CA LEU A 577 -1.52 82.00 -71.74
C LEU A 577 -0.20 82.35 -72.45
N SER A 578 -0.22 83.38 -73.31
CA SER A 578 0.93 83.83 -74.10
C SER A 578 2.26 83.92 -73.34
N PRO A 579 2.33 84.38 -72.07
CA PRO A 579 3.61 84.45 -71.36
C PRO A 579 4.24 83.10 -71.01
N TYR A 580 3.48 81.99 -71.12
CA TYR A 580 3.89 80.66 -70.68
C TYR A 580 4.00 79.66 -71.84
N VAL A 581 3.77 80.10 -73.08
CA VAL A 581 3.83 79.26 -74.28
C VAL A 581 4.75 79.90 -75.31
N ASP A 582 5.75 79.15 -75.77
CA ASP A 582 6.73 79.65 -76.74
C ASP A 582 6.20 79.71 -78.18
N GLY A 583 5.15 78.94 -78.47
CA GLY A 583 4.55 78.87 -79.81
C GLY A 583 3.04 78.68 -79.74
N THR A 584 2.31 79.42 -80.57
CA THR A 584 0.85 79.33 -80.68
C THR A 584 0.46 79.04 -82.13
N ILE A 585 -0.36 78.00 -82.31
CA ILE A 585 -0.95 77.65 -83.61
C ILE A 585 -2.43 77.96 -83.53
N VAL A 586 -2.88 78.89 -84.38
CA VAL A 586 -4.31 79.19 -84.53
C VAL A 586 -4.83 78.46 -85.75
N VAL A 587 -5.89 77.70 -85.55
CA VAL A 587 -6.61 77.01 -86.62
C VAL A 587 -7.86 77.81 -86.92
N LYS A 588 -7.95 78.37 -88.14
CA LYS A 588 -9.11 79.11 -88.65
C LYS A 588 -9.93 78.23 -89.57
N TYR A 589 -11.25 78.35 -89.44
CA TYR A 589 -12.22 77.66 -90.28
C TYR A 589 -13.19 78.67 -90.89
N ASP A 590 -13.31 78.69 -92.21
CA ASP A 590 -14.29 79.51 -92.92
C ASP A 590 -15.02 78.70 -94.01
N GLU A 591 -16.26 79.09 -94.32
CA GLU A 591 -17.09 78.47 -95.37
C GLU A 591 -17.56 79.51 -96.41
N PRO A 592 -16.65 80.09 -97.21
CA PRO A 592 -17.05 81.05 -98.23
C PRO A 592 -17.89 80.39 -99.33
N ILE A 593 -18.89 81.12 -99.82
CA ILE A 593 -19.66 80.72 -101.00
C ILE A 593 -18.90 81.16 -102.25
N ILE A 594 -18.28 80.20 -102.94
CA ILE A 594 -17.55 80.43 -104.19
C ILE A 594 -18.34 79.79 -105.32
N ASN A 595 -18.69 80.56 -106.36
CA ASN A 595 -19.53 80.11 -107.47
C ASN A 595 -20.89 79.52 -107.02
N GLY A 596 -21.51 80.12 -106.01
CA GLY A 596 -22.85 79.74 -105.54
C GLY A 596 -22.91 78.48 -104.67
N ARG A 597 -21.77 77.90 -104.26
CA ARG A 597 -21.72 76.78 -103.29
C ARG A 597 -20.77 77.10 -102.13
N PRO A 598 -21.18 76.87 -100.86
CA PRO A 598 -20.27 76.98 -99.72
C PRO A 598 -19.15 75.93 -99.85
N ARG A 599 -17.91 76.37 -99.66
CA ARG A 599 -16.73 75.49 -99.59
C ARG A 599 -16.05 75.70 -98.25
N ALA A 600 -15.99 74.64 -97.44
CA ALA A 600 -15.20 74.64 -96.21
C ALA A 600 -13.71 74.76 -96.53
N ARG A 601 -13.06 75.70 -95.86
CA ARG A 601 -11.63 75.94 -95.91
C ARG A 601 -11.13 76.01 -94.46
N THR A 602 -10.08 75.24 -94.21
CA THR A 602 -9.34 75.31 -92.95
C THR A 602 -7.95 75.84 -93.24
N GLY A 603 -7.56 76.89 -92.54
CA GLY A 603 -6.21 77.40 -92.52
C GLY A 603 -5.63 77.24 -91.12
N TYR A 604 -4.31 77.20 -91.03
CA TYR A 604 -3.64 77.44 -89.76
C TYR A 604 -2.59 78.52 -89.96
N SER A 605 -2.34 79.26 -88.89
CA SER A 605 -1.28 80.27 -88.83
C SER A 605 -0.53 80.10 -87.53
N LEU A 606 0.80 80.08 -87.63
CA LEU A 606 1.65 80.33 -86.48
C LEU A 606 1.55 81.80 -86.15
N ILE A 607 1.11 82.09 -84.94
CA ILE A 607 1.02 83.46 -84.45
C ILE A 607 1.95 83.64 -83.26
N ASP A 608 2.47 84.85 -83.12
CA ASP A 608 3.00 85.30 -81.86
C ASP A 608 1.82 85.80 -81.01
N ALA A 609 1.46 85.02 -80.00
CA ALA A 609 0.33 85.31 -79.13
C ALA A 609 0.46 86.65 -78.38
N SER A 610 1.67 87.21 -78.28
CA SER A 610 1.94 88.47 -77.59
C SER A 610 1.61 89.70 -78.44
N THR A 611 1.62 89.57 -79.77
CA THR A 611 1.45 90.68 -80.73
C THR A 611 0.27 90.52 -81.68
N TYR A 612 -0.34 89.33 -81.75
CA TYR A 612 -1.42 89.04 -82.68
C TYR A 612 -2.78 89.60 -82.21
N GLN A 613 -3.29 90.58 -82.96
CA GLN A 613 -4.70 91.00 -82.91
C GLN A 613 -5.43 90.40 -84.12
N ASP A 614 -6.55 89.73 -83.87
CA ASP A 614 -7.31 89.11 -84.96
C ASP A 614 -8.01 90.19 -85.81
N PRO A 615 -7.69 90.31 -87.12
CA PRO A 615 -8.21 91.40 -87.95
C PRO A 615 -9.74 91.41 -88.10
N ASP A 616 -10.39 90.26 -87.96
CA ASP A 616 -11.85 90.11 -88.04
C ASP A 616 -12.58 90.45 -86.71
N TYR A 617 -11.81 90.81 -85.67
CA TYR A 617 -12.27 91.21 -84.33
C TYR A 617 -11.87 92.66 -83.99
N ALA A 618 -11.65 93.52 -84.99
CA ALA A 618 -11.77 94.96 -84.80
C ALA A 618 -13.26 95.27 -84.54
N GLN A 619 -13.57 95.62 -83.28
CA GLN A 619 -14.94 95.88 -82.79
C GLN A 619 -15.68 96.88 -83.68
N PRO A 620 -17.04 96.91 -83.68
CA PRO A 620 -17.70 98.17 -83.98
C PRO A 620 -17.29 99.27 -82.99
#